data_AF-A0A356QWD9-F1
#
_entry.id   AF-A0A356QWD9-F1
#
_cell.length_a   1.000
_cell.length_b   1.000
_cell.length_c   1.000
_cell.angle_alpha   90.00
_cell.angle_beta   90.00
_cell.angle_gamma   90.00
#
_symmetry.space_group_name_H-M   'P 1'
#
loop_
_entity.id
_entity.type
_entity.pdbx_description
1 polymer ?
#
loop_
_entity_poly.entity_id
_entity_poly.type
_entity_poly.pdbx_seq_one_letter_code
_entity_poly.pdbx_strand_id
1 'polypeptide(L)'
;TPLRIVGGGHDAPDSIAFHSPDHPSVLQHLSHQWSPWITREDIARHGMAVICLKSDTRCLQNANTLFPEYRLAPLRVTAKPGLFFPGSEREFLYFFVPPGASAANLKTITPLPMRADQQTN
;
A
#
# COMPACT_ATOMS: atom_id res chain seq x y z
N THR A 1 -2.12 -19.30 -3.31
CA THR A 1 -1.43 -18.99 -2.03
C THR A 1 -1.95 -17.65 -1.55
N PRO A 2 -2.17 -17.46 -0.23
CA PRO A 2 -2.76 -16.23 0.30
C PRO A 2 -1.78 -15.05 0.23
N LEU A 3 -2.30 -13.83 0.06
CA LEU A 3 -1.53 -12.60 0.16
C LEU A 3 -1.12 -12.37 1.62
N ARG A 4 0.19 -12.27 1.91
CA ARG A 4 0.68 -12.11 3.29
C ARG A 4 1.05 -10.70 3.67
N ILE A 5 1.40 -9.87 2.69
CA ILE A 5 1.89 -8.51 2.91
C ILE A 5 1.20 -7.58 1.92
N VAL A 6 0.68 -6.47 2.43
CA VAL A 6 0.17 -5.37 1.63
C VAL A 6 0.84 -4.08 2.09
N GLY A 7 1.25 -3.23 1.15
CA GLY A 7 1.85 -1.94 1.42
C GLY A 7 1.13 -0.85 0.65
N GLY A 8 1.34 0.40 1.05
CA GLY A 8 0.76 1.55 0.37
C GLY A 8 0.53 2.73 1.30
N GLY A 9 -0.49 3.53 1.01
CA GLY A 9 -0.94 4.64 1.84
C GLY A 9 -1.69 4.16 3.08
N HIS A 10 -2.48 5.03 3.71
CA HIS A 10 -3.28 4.66 4.88
C HIS A 10 -4.53 3.85 4.50
N ASP A 11 -5.43 4.44 3.70
CA ASP A 11 -6.78 3.90 3.48
C ASP A 11 -6.82 2.49 2.86
N ALA A 12 -6.12 2.30 1.75
CA ALA A 12 -6.30 1.09 0.94
C ALA A 12 -5.68 -0.16 1.58
N PRO A 13 -4.41 -0.15 2.04
CA PRO A 13 -3.79 -1.31 2.67
C PRO A 13 -4.48 -1.70 3.98
N ASP A 14 -4.88 -0.74 4.81
CA ASP A 14 -5.58 -1.00 6.07
C ASP A 14 -6.96 -1.62 5.82
N SER A 15 -7.69 -1.12 4.83
CA SER A 15 -8.98 -1.72 4.40
C SER A 15 -8.80 -3.16 3.90
N ILE A 16 -7.75 -3.44 3.13
CA ILE A 16 -7.44 -4.79 2.64
C ILE A 16 -7.09 -5.72 3.79
N ALA A 17 -6.25 -5.30 4.73
CA ALA A 17 -5.90 -6.11 5.90
C ALA A 17 -7.13 -6.45 6.75
N PHE A 18 -8.06 -5.50 6.88
CA PHE A 18 -9.27 -5.68 7.68
C PHE A 18 -10.32 -6.57 6.99
N HIS A 19 -10.57 -6.36 5.69
CA HIS A 19 -11.68 -7.02 4.98
C HIS A 19 -11.29 -8.24 4.14
N SER A 20 -10.01 -8.42 3.79
CA SER A 20 -9.56 -9.58 3.03
C SER A 20 -9.60 -10.84 3.91
N PRO A 21 -10.08 -11.98 3.39
CA PRO A 21 -10.00 -13.27 4.12
C PRO A 21 -8.55 -13.71 4.36
N ASP A 22 -7.58 -13.17 3.61
CA ASP A 22 -6.16 -13.51 3.75
C ASP A 22 -5.51 -12.81 4.95
N HIS A 23 -6.11 -11.72 5.45
CA HIS A 23 -5.60 -10.89 6.55
C HIS A 23 -4.10 -10.56 6.47
N PRO A 24 -3.63 -9.91 5.38
CA PRO A 24 -2.22 -9.57 5.22
C PRO A 24 -1.73 -8.57 6.28
N SER A 25 -0.45 -8.66 6.64
CA SER A 25 0.23 -7.62 7.40
C SER A 25 0.42 -6.37 6.55
N VAL A 26 0.23 -5.19 7.17
CA VAL A 26 0.37 -3.91 6.47
C VAL A 26 1.78 -3.33 6.65
N LEU A 27 2.46 -2.99 5.55
CA LEU A 27 3.63 -2.12 5.53
C LEU A 27 3.15 -0.67 5.39
N GLN A 28 2.86 -0.05 6.53
CA GLN A 28 2.20 1.25 6.61
C GLN A 28 3.06 2.35 5.99
N HIS A 29 2.45 3.14 5.10
CA HIS A 29 3.13 4.21 4.34
C HIS A 29 4.39 3.74 3.61
N LEU A 30 4.51 2.43 3.35
CA LEU A 30 5.71 1.81 2.81
C LEU A 30 6.96 2.08 3.69
N SER A 31 6.81 2.19 5.00
CA SER A 31 7.89 2.50 5.93
C SER A 31 8.10 1.39 6.95
N HIS A 32 9.32 0.86 7.00
CA HIS A 32 9.72 -0.11 8.03
C HIS A 32 9.64 0.45 9.44
N GLN A 33 9.74 1.78 9.62
CA GLN A 33 9.66 2.36 10.96
C GLN A 33 8.23 2.27 11.54
N TRP A 34 7.20 2.36 10.70
CA TRP A 34 5.80 2.16 11.09
C TRP A 34 5.43 0.68 11.25
N SER A 35 6.08 -0.20 10.48
CA SER A 35 5.82 -1.64 10.50
C SER A 35 7.11 -2.45 10.66
N PRO A 36 7.82 -2.33 11.81
CA PRO A 36 9.14 -2.93 12.03
C PRO A 36 9.15 -4.46 12.06
N TRP A 37 7.98 -5.09 12.10
CA TRP A 37 7.81 -6.53 12.03
C TRP A 37 7.83 -7.08 10.59
N ILE A 38 7.84 -6.22 9.56
CA ILE A 38 7.95 -6.64 8.14
C ILE A 38 9.38 -6.41 7.67
N THR A 39 10.10 -7.49 7.40
CA THR A 39 11.49 -7.45 6.95
C THR A 39 11.61 -7.58 5.42
N ARG A 40 12.82 -7.37 4.88
CA ARG A 40 13.08 -7.61 3.45
C ARG A 40 12.95 -9.09 3.12
N GLU A 41 13.36 -9.93 4.05
CA GLU A 41 13.31 -11.39 3.97
C GLU A 41 11.86 -11.87 3.91
N ASP A 42 10.94 -11.22 4.62
CA ASP A 42 9.51 -11.53 4.56
C ASP A 42 8.92 -11.19 3.18
N ILE A 43 9.26 -10.01 2.63
CA ILE A 43 8.83 -9.60 1.28
C ILE A 43 9.42 -10.55 0.23
N ALA A 44 10.70 -10.91 0.34
CA ALA A 44 11.31 -11.86 -0.58
C ALA A 44 10.69 -13.26 -0.48
N ARG A 45 10.29 -13.69 0.71
CA ARG A 45 9.67 -15.00 0.93
C ARG A 45 8.23 -15.06 0.43
N HIS A 46 7.46 -14.00 0.63
CA HIS A 46 6.00 -14.03 0.46
C HIS A 46 5.48 -13.18 -0.70
N GLY A 47 6.31 -12.31 -1.25
CA GLY A 47 5.85 -11.23 -2.13
C GLY A 47 5.04 -10.20 -1.35
N MET A 48 4.50 -9.23 -2.08
CA MET A 48 3.70 -8.14 -1.53
C MET A 48 2.80 -7.53 -2.60
N ALA A 49 1.63 -7.01 -2.21
CA ALA A 49 0.86 -6.10 -3.05
C ALA A 49 1.12 -4.65 -2.59
N VAL A 50 1.39 -3.74 -3.53
CA VAL A 50 1.46 -2.30 -3.23
C VAL A 50 0.27 -1.61 -3.87
N ILE A 51 -0.51 -0.87 -3.09
CA ILE A 51 -1.69 -0.13 -3.55
C ILE A 51 -1.69 1.28 -2.98
N CYS A 52 -1.68 2.27 -3.87
CA CYS A 52 -1.78 3.68 -3.57
C CYS A 52 -3.10 4.25 -4.09
N LEU A 53 -3.69 5.22 -3.39
CA LEU A 53 -4.66 6.11 -4.02
C LEU A 53 -3.93 6.97 -5.07
N LYS A 54 -4.55 7.22 -6.22
CA LYS A 54 -3.95 8.06 -7.28
C LYS A 54 -3.63 9.48 -6.79
N SER A 55 -4.40 9.99 -5.83
CA SER A 55 -4.20 11.30 -5.20
C SER A 55 -3.10 11.30 -4.12
N ASP A 56 -2.67 10.13 -3.64
CA ASP A 56 -1.66 10.02 -2.58
C ASP A 56 -0.24 10.06 -3.18
N THR A 57 0.23 11.27 -3.48
CA THR A 57 1.54 11.51 -4.09
C THR A 57 2.69 10.92 -3.28
N ARG A 58 2.55 10.86 -1.95
CA ARG A 58 3.58 10.33 -1.05
C ARG A 58 3.66 8.80 -1.14
N CYS A 59 2.53 8.11 -1.16
CA CYS A 59 2.53 6.68 -1.42
C CYS A 59 3.20 6.36 -2.75
N LEU A 60 2.90 7.13 -3.80
CA LEU A 60 3.50 6.94 -5.13
C LEU A 60 5.03 7.16 -5.10
N GLN A 61 5.51 8.20 -4.41
CA GLN A 61 6.94 8.47 -4.24
C GLN A 61 7.66 7.35 -3.48
N ASN A 62 7.07 6.90 -2.37
CA ASN A 62 7.65 5.82 -1.56
C ASN A 62 7.67 4.50 -2.32
N ALA A 63 6.61 4.20 -3.08
CA ALA A 63 6.51 3.02 -3.92
C ALA A 63 7.62 3.00 -4.98
N ASN A 64 7.82 4.11 -5.71
CA ASN A 64 8.88 4.23 -6.72
C ASN A 64 10.28 4.19 -6.10
N THR A 65 10.43 4.65 -4.84
CA THR A 65 11.72 4.64 -4.13
C THR A 65 12.09 3.22 -3.67
N LEU A 66 11.12 2.45 -3.18
CA LEU A 66 11.37 1.08 -2.71
C LEU A 66 11.43 0.05 -3.83
N PHE A 67 10.67 0.28 -4.91
CA PHE A 67 10.44 -0.66 -6.00
C PHE A 67 10.59 0.04 -7.37
N PRO A 68 11.78 0.60 -7.69
CA PRO A 68 11.98 1.41 -8.89
C PRO A 68 11.79 0.64 -10.21
N GLU A 69 11.98 -0.68 -10.18
CA GLU A 69 11.74 -1.57 -11.33
C GLU A 69 10.25 -1.91 -11.57
N TYR A 70 9.34 -1.54 -10.66
CA TYR A 70 7.92 -1.84 -10.78
C TYR A 70 7.15 -0.65 -11.35
N ARG A 71 6.21 -0.94 -12.24
CA ARG A 71 5.31 0.07 -12.81
C ARG A 71 3.94 -0.01 -12.15
N LEU A 72 3.47 1.12 -11.67
CA LEU A 72 2.12 1.28 -11.13
C LEU A 72 1.07 1.16 -12.23
N ALA A 73 0.17 0.19 -12.09
CA ALA A 73 -0.98 -0.03 -12.97
C ALA A 73 -2.24 0.63 -12.39
N PRO A 74 -3.10 1.24 -13.23
CA PRO A 74 -4.34 1.83 -12.76
C PRO A 74 -5.40 0.78 -12.41
N LEU A 75 -6.13 1.05 -11.33
CA LEU A 75 -7.31 0.31 -10.90
C LEU A 75 -8.42 1.29 -10.54
N ARG A 76 -9.55 1.19 -11.22
CA ARG A 76 -10.73 2.03 -10.95
C ARG A 76 -11.77 1.21 -10.20
N VAL A 77 -12.15 1.67 -9.02
CA VAL A 77 -13.16 1.03 -8.17
C VAL A 77 -14.37 1.95 -8.10
N THR A 78 -15.51 1.44 -8.55
CA THR A 78 -16.78 2.18 -8.54
C THR A 78 -17.75 1.52 -7.56
N ALA A 79 -18.16 2.26 -6.53
CA ALA A 79 -19.25 1.89 -5.65
C ALA A 79 -20.58 2.35 -6.26
N LYS A 80 -21.51 1.40 -6.45
CA LYS A 80 -22.85 1.72 -6.94
C LYS A 80 -23.63 2.51 -5.89
N PRO A 81 -24.41 3.52 -6.29
CA PRO A 81 -25.27 4.24 -5.36
C PRO A 81 -26.34 3.30 -4.77
N GLY A 82 -26.71 3.56 -3.52
CA GLY A 82 -27.82 2.92 -2.83
C GLY A 82 -28.80 3.95 -2.26
N LEU A 83 -29.83 3.50 -1.56
CA LEU A 83 -30.89 4.37 -1.02
C LEU A 83 -30.36 5.48 -0.09
N PHE A 84 -29.25 5.22 0.62
CA PHE A 84 -28.64 6.15 1.59
C PHE A 84 -27.17 6.46 1.33
N PHE A 85 -26.59 5.92 0.26
CA PHE A 85 -25.17 6.10 -0.05
C PHE A 85 -25.02 6.63 -1.46
N PRO A 86 -24.48 7.86 -1.63
CA PRO A 86 -24.08 8.29 -2.95
C PRO A 86 -23.02 7.32 -3.49
N GLY A 87 -23.13 6.97 -4.77
CA GLY A 87 -22.10 6.19 -5.44
C GLY A 87 -20.75 6.92 -5.35
N SER A 88 -19.66 6.19 -5.48
CA SER A 88 -18.33 6.79 -5.50
C SER A 88 -17.44 6.12 -6.52
N GLU A 89 -16.44 6.86 -6.99
CA GLU A 89 -15.39 6.33 -7.84
C GLU A 89 -14.06 6.68 -7.21
N ARG A 90 -13.19 5.68 -7.06
CA ARG A 90 -11.82 5.86 -6.58
C ARG A 90 -10.85 5.27 -7.59
N GLU A 91 -9.80 6.02 -7.88
CA GLU A 91 -8.68 5.55 -8.69
C GLU A 91 -7.52 5.18 -7.77
N PHE A 92 -7.08 3.93 -7.91
CA PHE A 92 -5.91 3.38 -7.27
C PHE A 92 -4.82 3.11 -8.31
N LEU A 93 -3.60 3.06 -7.83
CA LEU A 93 -2.42 2.64 -8.57
C LEU A 93 -1.78 1.47 -7.82
N TYR A 94 -1.48 0.37 -8.49
CA TYR A 94 -1.01 -0.84 -7.82
C TYR A 94 0.07 -1.59 -8.60
N PHE A 95 0.80 -2.45 -7.90
CA PHE A 95 1.60 -3.51 -8.49
C PHE A 95 1.77 -4.67 -7.51
N PHE A 96 2.18 -5.83 -8.03
CA PHE A 96 2.55 -6.99 -7.23
C PHE A 96 4.05 -7.21 -7.28
N VAL A 97 4.65 -7.38 -6.11
CA VAL A 97 6.02 -7.83 -5.92
C VAL A 97 5.96 -9.35 -5.77
N PRO A 98 6.52 -10.13 -6.71
CA PRO A 98 6.51 -11.59 -6.62
C PRO A 98 7.45 -12.08 -5.51
N PRO A 99 7.21 -13.29 -4.97
CA PRO A 99 8.21 -13.99 -4.16
C PRO A 99 9.54 -14.12 -4.93
N GLY A 100 10.66 -13.99 -4.22
CA GLY A 100 12.01 -13.98 -4.77
C GLY A 100 12.52 -12.59 -5.15
N ALA A 101 11.65 -11.57 -5.24
CA ALA A 101 12.07 -10.19 -5.43
C ALA A 101 12.51 -9.54 -4.10
N SER A 102 13.56 -8.73 -4.14
CA SER A 102 14.01 -7.94 -2.97
C SER A 102 13.59 -6.49 -3.12
N ALA A 103 13.06 -5.89 -2.05
CA ALA A 103 12.95 -4.44 -1.96
C ALA A 103 14.36 -3.80 -1.91
N ALA A 104 14.51 -2.59 -2.47
CA ALA A 104 15.80 -1.90 -2.51
C ALA A 104 16.38 -1.68 -1.09
N ASN A 105 15.71 -0.85 -0.28
CA ASN A 105 16.06 -0.63 1.13
C ASN A 105 14.85 -0.10 1.93
N LEU A 106 14.30 -0.94 2.81
CA LEU A 106 13.10 -0.60 3.60
C LEU A 106 13.32 0.53 4.63
N LYS A 107 14.58 0.86 4.96
CA LYS A 107 14.92 1.93 5.92
C LYS A 107 15.04 3.31 5.26
N THR A 108 14.94 3.39 3.94
CA THR A 108 15.08 4.65 3.20
C THR A 108 13.85 5.56 3.34
N ILE A 109 12.69 5.01 3.69
CA ILE A 109 11.45 5.78 3.82
C ILE A 109 11.32 6.35 5.23
N THR A 110 11.60 7.66 5.35
CA THR A 110 11.38 8.40 6.58
C THR A 110 9.87 8.59 6.83
N PRO A 111 9.35 8.16 7.99
CA PRO A 111 7.98 8.43 8.35
C PRO A 111 7.76 9.92 8.67
N LEU A 112 6.64 10.49 8.25
CA LEU A 112 6.15 11.73 8.82
C LEU A 112 5.58 11.45 10.22
N PRO A 113 5.63 12.43 11.14
CA PRO A 113 4.87 12.33 12.37
C PRO A 113 3.36 12.22 12.05
N MET A 114 2.63 11.37 12.79
CA MET A 114 1.20 11.04 12.56
C MET A 114 0.26 12.23 12.34
N ARG A 115 0.65 13.44 12.73
CA ARG A 115 -0.15 14.66 12.59
C ARG A 115 0.02 15.41 11.27
N ALA A 116 1.06 15.14 10.50
CA ALA A 116 1.29 15.84 9.23
C ALA A 116 0.37 15.33 8.11
N ASP A 117 -0.07 14.08 8.19
CA ASP A 117 -0.94 13.45 7.20
C ASP A 117 -2.38 14.02 7.23
N GLN A 118 -2.74 14.77 8.30
CA GLN A 118 -4.04 15.46 8.44
C GLN A 118 -4.01 16.95 8.07
N GLN A 119 -2.87 17.50 7.64
CA GLN A 119 -2.70 18.94 7.43
C GLN A 119 -2.89 19.41 5.98
N THR A 120 -3.25 18.54 5.05
CA THR A 120 -3.57 18.94 3.68
C THR A 120 -5.08 18.90 3.46
N ASN A 121 -5.72 20.01 3.85
CA ASN A 121 -7.01 20.46 3.32
C ASN A 121 -6.77 21.38 2.11
#